data_AF-A0A9R1D612-F1
#
_entry.id   AF-A0A9R1D612-F1
#
_cell.length_a   1.000
_cell.length_b   1.000
_cell.length_c   1.000
_cell.angle_alpha   90.00
_cell.angle_beta   90.00
_cell.angle_gamma   90.00
#
_symmetry.space_group_name_H-M   'P 1'
#
loop_
_entity.id
_entity.type
_entity.pdbx_description
1 polymer ?
#
loop_
_entity_poly.entity_id
_entity_poly.type
_entity_poly.pdbx_seq_one_letter_code
_entity_poly.pdbx_strand_id
1 'polypeptide(L)' 'MSEHSQSIRADVDGPVRHYEYDDEAVLVADFGPVEGSVDVVDGTAIVVVDGDQHEFSVPSGVDRAVMNNGIVSVEMER' A
#
# COMPACT_ATOMS: atom_id res chain seq x y z
N MET A 1 -8.93 6.43 -21.29
CA MET A 1 -7.91 5.66 -20.53
C MET A 1 -6.70 6.56 -20.44
N SER A 2 -6.75 7.51 -19.50
CA SER A 2 -5.64 8.42 -19.23
C SER A 2 -5.12 8.01 -17.86
N GLU A 3 -4.05 7.21 -17.85
CA GLU A 3 -3.37 6.83 -16.62
C GLU A 3 -2.73 8.09 -16.02
N HIS A 4 -3.30 8.59 -14.93
CA HIS A 4 -2.72 9.67 -14.16
C HIS A 4 -1.85 9.07 -13.06
N SER A 5 -0.59 8.79 -13.35
CA SER A 5 0.36 8.39 -12.31
C SER A 5 0.72 9.60 -11.45
N GLN A 6 0.01 9.84 -10.33
CA GLN A 6 0.49 10.77 -9.32
C GLN A 6 1.47 10.05 -8.38
N SER A 7 2.76 10.33 -8.53
CA SER A 7 3.76 9.93 -7.54
C SER A 7 3.61 10.82 -6.30
N ILE A 8 2.84 10.38 -5.31
CA ILE A 8 2.93 10.96 -3.97
C ILE A 8 4.29 10.53 -3.43
N ARG A 9 5.19 11.50 -3.26
CA ARG A 9 6.46 11.30 -2.54
C ARG A 9 6.11 11.13 -1.06
N ALA A 10 5.78 9.90 -0.66
CA ALA A 10 5.85 9.52 0.74
C ALA A 10 7.33 9.58 1.14
N ASP A 11 7.63 10.22 2.26
CA ASP A 11 8.96 10.47 2.82
C ASP A 11 9.57 9.15 3.38
N VAL A 12 9.65 8.13 2.52
CA VAL A 12 10.07 6.77 2.90
C VAL A 12 11.10 6.30 1.87
N ASP A 13 12.29 5.96 2.36
CA ASP A 13 13.36 5.29 1.61
C ASP A 13 12.88 3.89 1.16
N GLY A 14 12.15 3.83 0.04
CA GLY A 14 11.66 2.58 -0.55
C GLY A 14 10.85 2.83 -1.84
N PRO A 15 10.92 1.93 -2.85
CA PRO A 15 10.23 2.11 -4.12
C PRO A 15 8.72 1.84 -4.01
N VAL A 16 7.98 2.75 -3.39
CA VAL A 16 6.50 2.73 -3.36
C VAL A 16 5.95 3.15 -4.74
N ARG A 17 5.06 2.36 -5.33
CA ARG A 17 4.38 2.68 -6.61
C ARG A 17 2.87 2.77 -6.37
N HIS A 18 2.27 3.92 -6.68
CA HIS A 18 0.83 4.14 -6.54
C HIS A 18 0.17 4.09 -7.92
N TYR A 19 -0.90 3.30 -8.07
CA TYR A 19 -1.72 3.24 -9.29
C TYR A 19 -3.14 3.73 -8.96
N GLU A 20 -3.60 4.77 -9.66
CA GLU A 20 -4.96 5.29 -9.57
C GLU A 20 -5.78 4.72 -10.74
N TYR A 21 -6.82 3.94 -10.46
CA TYR A 21 -7.81 3.51 -11.45
C TYR A 21 -9.06 4.41 -11.36
N ASP A 22 -9.82 4.55 -12.46
CA ASP A 22 -10.91 5.53 -12.60
C ASP A 22 -11.99 5.49 -11.48
N ASP A 23 -12.15 4.35 -10.80
CA ASP A 23 -13.16 4.12 -9.74
C ASP A 23 -12.58 3.51 -8.44
N GLU A 24 -11.26 3.24 -8.37
CA GLU A 24 -10.60 2.54 -7.25
C GLU A 24 -9.12 2.98 -7.15
N ALA A 25 -8.66 3.35 -5.96
CA ALA A 25 -7.25 3.70 -5.74
C ALA A 25 -6.50 2.52 -5.12
N VAL A 26 -5.35 2.15 -5.71
CA VAL A 26 -4.55 1.00 -5.23
C VAL A 26 -3.13 1.44 -4.88
N LEU A 27 -2.84 1.51 -3.58
CA LEU A 27 -1.49 1.76 -3.08
C LEU A 27 -0.69 0.45 -3.06
N VAL A 28 0.50 0.44 -3.67
CA VAL A 28 1.38 -0.73 -3.71
C VAL A 28 2.75 -0.44 -3.07
N ALA A 29 3.14 -1.27 -2.12
CA ALA A 29 4.48 -1.28 -1.51
C ALA A 29 5.15 -2.65 -1.73
N ASP A 30 6.45 -2.63 -2.09
CA ASP A 30 7.24 -3.83 -2.39
C ASP A 30 8.33 -4.01 -1.32
N PHE A 31 8.29 -5.13 -0.61
CA PHE A 31 9.23 -5.54 0.42
C PHE A 31 10.23 -6.61 -0.06
N GLY A 32 10.26 -6.90 -1.37
CA GLY A 32 11.06 -7.98 -1.93
C GLY A 32 10.43 -9.36 -1.70
N PRO A 33 11.14 -10.47 -1.97
CA PRO A 33 10.56 -11.82 -1.91
C PRO A 33 10.47 -12.34 -0.47
N VAL A 34 9.60 -11.74 0.34
CA VAL A 34 9.39 -12.06 1.75
C VAL A 34 7.92 -12.42 2.02
N GLU A 35 7.69 -13.24 3.04
CA GLU A 35 6.34 -13.47 3.57
C GLU A 35 6.08 -12.52 4.73
N GLY A 36 4.82 -12.16 4.91
CA GLY A 36 4.42 -11.23 5.96
C GLY A 36 2.92 -11.08 6.04
N SER A 37 2.51 -10.05 6.76
CA SER A 37 1.09 -9.71 6.92
C SER A 37 0.90 -8.22 6.83
N VAL A 38 -0.29 -7.82 6.38
CA VAL A 38 -0.74 -6.43 6.40
C VAL A 38 -2.08 -6.35 7.14
N ASP A 39 -2.22 -5.32 7.96
CA ASP A 39 -3.48 -4.93 8.59
C ASP A 39 -3.67 -3.42 8.45
N VAL A 40 -4.91 -2.94 8.50
CA VAL A 40 -5.21 -1.51 8.43
C VAL A 40 -6.08 -1.11 9.60
N VAL A 41 -5.58 -0.18 10.40
CA VAL A 41 -6.25 0.35 11.58
C VAL A 41 -6.15 1.87 11.59
N ASP A 42 -7.28 2.54 11.77
CA ASP A 42 -7.35 4.00 11.93
C ASP A 42 -6.59 4.80 10.84
N GLY A 43 -6.72 4.39 9.57
CA GLY A 43 -6.02 5.04 8.45
C GLY A 43 -4.51 4.78 8.39
N THR A 44 -4.04 3.74 9.08
CA THR A 44 -2.63 3.31 9.07
C THR A 44 -2.54 1.87 8.61
N ALA A 45 -1.80 1.63 7.53
CA ALA A 45 -1.42 0.30 7.10
C ALA A 45 -0.19 -0.16 7.88
N ILE A 46 -0.31 -1.29 8.56
CA ILE A 46 0.72 -1.92 9.36
C ILE A 46 1.17 -3.17 8.62
N VAL A 47 2.43 -3.20 8.21
CA VAL A 47 3.06 -4.33 7.52
C VAL A 47 4.09 -4.96 8.44
N VAL A 48 4.02 -6.28 8.60
CA VAL A 48 5.02 -7.05 9.37
C VAL A 48 5.72 -8.02 8.43
N VAL A 49 7.03 -7.88 8.29
CA VAL A 49 7.92 -8.70 7.46
C VAL A 49 9.16 -9.06 8.26
N ASP A 50 9.57 -10.32 8.25
CA ASP A 50 10.78 -10.81 8.94
C ASP A 50 10.91 -10.42 10.44
N GLY A 51 9.78 -10.10 11.09
CA GLY A 51 9.73 -9.63 12.49
C GLY A 51 9.88 -8.12 12.67
N ASP A 52 10.10 -7.37 11.59
CA ASP A 52 10.10 -5.92 11.55
C ASP A 52 8.70 -5.39 11.18
N GLN A 53 8.31 -4.29 11.82
CA GLN A 53 7.04 -3.62 11.59
C GLN A 53 7.28 -2.30 10.83
N HIS A 54 6.51 -2.09 9.78
CA HIS A 54 6.48 -0.85 9.01
C HIS A 54 5.07 -0.28 9.03
N GLU A 55 4.97 1.03 9.22
CA GLU A 55 3.69 1.74 9.30
C GLU A 55 3.62 2.80 8.21
N PHE A 56 2.49 2.84 7.51
CA PHE A 56 2.25 3.78 6.42
C PHE A 56 0.90 4.44 6.62
N SER A 57 0.88 5.78 6.56
CA SER A 57 -0.39 6.50 6.46
C SER A 57 -1.05 6.17 5.14
N VAL A 58 -2.29 5.71 5.20
CA VAL A 58 -3.13 5.46 4.03
C VAL A 58 -4.29 6.45 4.03
N PRO A 59 -4.77 6.86 2.85
CA PRO A 59 -6.00 7.63 2.76
C PRO A 59 -7.17 6.94 3.48
N SER A 60 -8.13 7.73 3.93
CA SER A 60 -9.41 7.19 4.43
C SER A 60 -10.15 6.46 3.33
N GLY A 61 -10.96 5.46 3.68
CA GLY A 61 -11.73 4.68 2.70
C GLY A 61 -10.99 3.43 2.22
N VAL A 62 -10.22 2.79 3.11
CA VAL A 62 -9.64 1.47 2.80
C VAL A 62 -10.70 0.39 2.89
N ASP A 63 -10.89 -0.32 1.79
CA ASP A 63 -11.76 -1.49 1.71
C ASP A 63 -11.01 -2.76 2.05
N ARG A 64 -9.79 -2.86 1.52
CA ARG A 64 -9.02 -4.08 1.61
C ARG A 64 -7.53 -3.83 1.56
N ALA A 65 -6.80 -4.53 2.40
CA ALA A 65 -5.36 -4.67 2.30
C ALA A 65 -4.99 -6.14 2.17
N VAL A 66 -4.10 -6.45 1.23
CA VAL A 66 -3.57 -7.80 1.02
C VAL A 66 -2.07 -7.75 0.83
N MET A 67 -1.40 -8.80 1.29
CA MET A 67 0.01 -9.01 1.03
C MET A 67 0.20 -10.30 0.25
N ASN A 68 0.95 -10.27 -0.84
CA ASN A 68 1.25 -11.42 -1.67
C ASN A 68 2.71 -11.41 -2.13
N ASN A 69 3.49 -12.42 -1.74
CA ASN A 69 4.91 -12.55 -2.11
C ASN A 69 5.73 -11.27 -1.87
N GLY A 70 5.47 -10.60 -0.73
CA GLY A 70 6.15 -9.36 -0.36
C GLY A 70 5.60 -8.07 -0.97
N ILE A 71 4.57 -8.18 -1.81
CA ILE A 71 3.88 -7.02 -2.37
C ILE A 71 2.63 -6.77 -1.52
N VAL A 72 2.54 -5.58 -0.94
CA VAL A 72 1.36 -5.10 -0.24
C VAL A 72 0.53 -4.25 -1.19
N SER A 73 -0.75 -4.58 -1.32
CA SER A 73 -1.74 -3.81 -2.08
C SER A 73 -2.86 -3.37 -1.15
N VAL A 74 -3.17 -2.07 -1.16
CA VAL A 74 -4.28 -1.49 -0.40
C VAL A 74 -5.26 -0.87 -1.39
N GLU A 75 -6.47 -1.45 -1.45
CA GLU A 75 -7.59 -1.06 -2.31
C GLU A 75 -8.52 -0.11 -1.53
N MET A 76 -8.97 0.96 -2.19
CA MET A 76 -9.78 2.03 -1.61
C MET A 76 -10.96 2.41 -2.51
N GLU A 77 -12.16 2.45 -1.94
CA GLU A 77 -13.37 3.07 -2.49
C GLU A 77 -13.25 4.60 -2.40
N ARG A 78 -13.59 5.28 -3.50
CA ARG A 78 -13.41 6.74 -3.64
C ARG A 78 -14.50 7.58 -2.97
#